data_AF-A0A1F7YI39-F1
#
_entry.id   AF-A0A1F7YI39-F1
#
_cell.length_a   1.000
_cell.length_b   1.000
_cell.length_c   1.000
_cell.angle_alpha   90.00
_cell.angle_beta   90.00
_cell.angle_gamma   90.00
#
_symmetry.space_group_name_H-M   'P 1'
#
loop_
_entity.id
_entity.type
_entity.pdbx_description
1 polymer ?
#
loop_
_entity_poly.entity_id
_entity_poly.type
_entity_poly.pdbx_seq_one_letter_code
_entity_poly.pdbx_strand_id
1 'polypeptide(L)'
;MAKDKKKPFGKKIIVYTLLFLMALILGAVTYYKNYQSKFDAPRENTQSIQFTIRKDFTLQAVIGDLHYFDFIKDETAFQYALEQTKDTNPGRENAIKVGSNTIDSEATYTISQSMTAWQIADILLNQGEYTPCDHGCPDSFFNPELLPGGDLAPTLKEKYSWVNTYDDCIKAIGHDGGQLSSEQYFQRTGIRRCVAPDGREFTQGKEGWSEIPSP
;
A
#
# COMPACT_ATOMS: atom_id res chain seq x y z
N MET A 1 -6.57 57.52 -61.47
CA MET A 1 -6.50 57.27 -60.00
C MET A 1 -6.55 55.77 -59.76
N ALA A 2 -5.40 55.13 -59.56
CA ALA A 2 -5.35 53.69 -59.27
C ALA A 2 -5.55 53.47 -57.77
N LYS A 3 -6.63 52.77 -57.38
CA LYS A 3 -6.87 52.33 -56.00
C LYS A 3 -5.89 51.21 -55.67
N ASP A 4 -4.86 51.55 -54.91
CA ASP A 4 -3.87 50.62 -54.41
C ASP A 4 -4.51 49.68 -53.37
N LYS A 5 -4.88 48.46 -53.81
CA LYS A 5 -5.48 47.44 -52.95
C LYS A 5 -4.35 46.80 -52.13
N LYS A 6 -4.06 47.35 -50.95
CA LYS A 6 -3.17 46.73 -49.95
C LYS A 6 -3.60 45.27 -49.72
N LYS A 7 -2.77 44.32 -50.16
CA LYS A 7 -2.98 42.87 -49.98
C LYS A 7 -3.13 42.54 -48.49
N PRO A 8 -4.05 41.63 -48.10
CA PRO A 8 -4.34 41.29 -46.71
C PRO A 8 -3.28 40.37 -46.09
N PHE A 9 -2.00 40.67 -46.30
CA PHE A 9 -0.87 39.84 -45.89
C PHE A 9 -0.79 39.68 -44.36
N GLY A 10 -1.19 40.72 -43.62
CA GLY A 10 -1.22 40.70 -42.15
C GLY A 10 -2.24 39.73 -41.54
N LYS A 11 -3.39 39.46 -42.21
CA LYS A 11 -4.43 38.60 -41.63
C LYS A 11 -4.00 37.13 -41.53
N LYS A 12 -3.26 36.61 -42.52
CA LYS A 12 -2.78 35.22 -42.49
C LYS A 12 -1.69 35.03 -41.45
N ILE A 13 -0.77 35.99 -41.32
CA ILE A 13 0.28 35.96 -40.30
C ILE A 13 -0.35 35.95 -38.91
N ILE A 14 -1.29 36.86 -38.62
CA ILE A 14 -2.00 36.90 -37.33
C ILE A 14 -2.70 35.57 -37.02
N VAL A 15 -3.37 34.95 -38.00
CA VAL A 15 -4.02 33.65 -37.81
C VAL A 15 -3.01 32.55 -37.50
N TYR A 16 -1.87 32.47 -38.21
CA TYR A 16 -0.83 31.48 -37.92
C TYR A 16 -0.16 31.72 -36.56
N THR A 17 0.07 32.97 -36.18
CA THR A 17 0.62 33.29 -34.85
C THR A 17 -0.36 32.89 -33.74
N LEU A 18 -1.65 33.12 -33.92
CA LEU A 18 -2.68 32.69 -32.98
C LEU A 18 -2.77 31.16 -32.86
N LEU A 19 -2.72 30.44 -33.99
CA LEU A 19 -2.73 28.98 -33.99
C LEU A 19 -1.48 28.39 -33.30
N PHE A 20 -0.31 28.98 -33.53
CA PHE A 20 0.93 28.56 -32.88
C PHE A 20 0.88 28.80 -31.37
N LEU A 21 0.40 29.97 -30.92
CA LEU A 21 0.19 30.25 -29.50
C LEU A 21 -0.82 29.29 -28.87
N MET A 22 -1.91 28.98 -29.57
CA MET A 22 -2.91 28.02 -29.09
C MET A 22 -2.29 26.62 -28.92
N ALA A 23 -1.46 26.17 -29.87
CA ALA A 23 -0.75 24.89 -29.77
C ALA A 23 0.24 24.86 -28.59
N LEU A 24 0.98 25.96 -28.35
CA LEU A 24 1.86 26.07 -27.18
C LEU A 24 1.10 26.01 -25.86
N ILE A 25 -0.04 26.71 -25.77
CA ILE A 25 -0.89 26.69 -24.57
C ILE A 25 -1.44 25.28 -24.34
N LEU A 26 -1.96 24.62 -25.39
CA LEU A 26 -2.44 23.23 -25.31
C LEU A 26 -1.35 22.29 -24.82
N GLY A 27 -0.14 22.38 -25.41
CA GLY A 27 1.01 21.57 -25.01
C GLY A 27 1.39 21.79 -23.54
N ALA A 28 1.45 23.05 -23.09
CA ALA A 28 1.75 23.40 -21.70
C ALA A 28 0.68 22.86 -20.73
N VAL A 29 -0.60 22.99 -21.08
CA VAL A 29 -1.72 22.48 -20.27
C VAL A 29 -1.68 20.95 -20.18
N THR A 30 -1.42 20.25 -21.29
CA THR A 30 -1.30 18.78 -21.27
C THR A 30 -0.11 18.32 -20.44
N TYR A 31 1.03 19.00 -20.57
CA TYR A 31 2.22 18.72 -19.76
C TYR A 31 1.95 18.94 -18.28
N TYR A 32 1.33 20.07 -17.93
CA TYR A 32 0.98 20.39 -16.55
C TYR A 32 0.01 19.38 -15.94
N LYS A 33 -1.03 18.98 -16.68
CA LYS A 33 -1.96 17.93 -16.24
C LYS A 33 -1.27 16.59 -16.00
N ASN A 34 -0.40 16.19 -16.92
CA ASN A 34 0.35 14.94 -16.80
C ASN A 34 1.36 14.97 -15.63
N TYR A 35 1.90 16.15 -15.33
CA TYR A 35 2.75 16.33 -14.15
C TYR A 35 1.94 16.25 -12.86
N GLN A 36 0.80 16.94 -12.79
CA GLN A 36 -0.10 16.88 -11.64
C GLN A 36 -0.64 15.47 -11.38
N SER A 37 -0.94 14.71 -12.43
CA SER A 37 -1.52 13.37 -12.28
C SER A 37 -0.62 12.37 -11.53
N LYS A 38 0.68 12.68 -11.39
CA LYS A 38 1.63 11.92 -10.56
C LYS A 38 1.33 12.02 -9.06
N PHE A 39 0.66 13.08 -8.63
CA PHE A 39 0.29 13.32 -7.24
C PHE A 39 -1.12 12.82 -6.89
N ASP A 40 -1.92 12.52 -7.91
CA ASP A 40 -3.27 11.99 -7.72
C ASP A 40 -3.22 10.58 -7.11
N ALA A 41 -4.29 10.21 -6.40
CA ALA A 41 -4.45 8.87 -5.85
C ALA A 41 -4.33 7.79 -6.94
N PRO A 42 -3.63 6.68 -6.69
CA PRO A 42 -3.52 5.54 -7.61
C PRO A 42 -4.85 4.80 -7.80
N ARG A 43 -5.68 4.73 -6.77
CA ARG A 43 -6.95 4.00 -6.76
C ARG A 43 -8.08 4.85 -6.20
N GLU A 44 -9.32 4.39 -6.37
CA GLU A 44 -10.50 5.04 -5.82
C GLU A 44 -11.21 4.10 -4.84
N ASN A 45 -11.83 4.65 -3.79
CA ASN A 45 -12.67 3.93 -2.83
C ASN A 45 -11.99 2.74 -2.12
N THR A 46 -10.69 2.86 -1.80
CA THR A 46 -9.96 1.84 -1.05
C THR A 46 -10.06 2.05 0.45
N GLN A 47 -10.00 0.96 1.21
CA GLN A 47 -10.00 1.02 2.68
C GLN A 47 -8.70 1.61 3.23
N SER A 48 -8.77 2.11 4.46
CA SER A 48 -7.57 2.51 5.20
C SER A 48 -6.82 1.28 5.70
N ILE A 49 -5.49 1.37 5.67
CA ILE A 49 -4.54 0.33 6.05
C ILE A 49 -3.51 0.98 6.99
N GLN A 50 -3.10 0.22 7.99
CA GLN A 50 -2.01 0.64 8.87
C GLN A 50 -0.68 0.35 8.20
N PHE A 51 0.16 1.36 8.10
CA PHE A 51 1.53 1.28 7.62
C PHE A 51 2.48 1.61 8.76
N THR A 52 3.34 0.67 9.14
CA THR A 52 4.28 0.83 10.24
C THR A 52 5.69 1.01 9.73
N ILE A 53 6.30 2.16 10.06
CA ILE A 53 7.71 2.46 9.77
C ILE A 53 8.53 2.01 10.96
N ARG A 54 9.39 0.99 10.78
CA ARG A 54 10.31 0.54 11.83
C ARG A 54 11.55 1.42 11.93
N LYS A 55 12.32 1.25 13.00
CA LYS A 55 13.55 2.00 13.28
C LYS A 55 14.61 1.92 12.17
N ASP A 56 14.68 0.79 11.47
CA ASP A 56 15.68 0.49 10.44
C ASP A 56 15.32 1.03 9.05
N PHE A 57 14.14 1.64 8.90
CA PHE A 57 13.69 2.17 7.62
C PHE A 57 14.47 3.40 7.20
N THR A 58 14.80 3.44 5.91
CA THR A 58 15.30 4.65 5.25
C THR A 58 14.16 5.35 4.51
N LEU A 59 14.34 6.63 4.20
CA LEU A 59 13.38 7.36 3.36
C LEU A 59 13.10 6.63 2.04
N GLN A 60 14.15 6.11 1.40
CA GLN A 60 14.01 5.39 0.12
C GLN A 60 13.21 4.10 0.29
N ALA A 61 13.37 3.39 1.41
CA ALA A 61 12.59 2.19 1.69
C ALA A 61 11.10 2.53 1.86
N VAL A 62 10.79 3.58 2.62
CA VAL A 62 9.40 4.06 2.80
C VAL A 62 8.78 4.44 1.46
N ILE A 63 9.47 5.23 0.65
CA ILE A 63 8.98 5.66 -0.66
C ILE A 63 8.83 4.45 -1.60
N GLY A 64 9.82 3.57 -1.63
CA GLY A 64 9.82 2.37 -2.45
C GLY A 64 8.68 1.42 -2.11
N ASP A 65 8.41 1.18 -0.82
CA ASP A 65 7.30 0.33 -0.39
C ASP A 65 5.95 0.95 -0.74
N LEU A 66 5.77 2.25 -0.49
CA LEU A 66 4.52 2.95 -0.88
C LEU A 66 4.29 2.91 -2.40
N HIS A 67 5.35 2.94 -3.20
CA HIS A 67 5.24 2.80 -4.65
C HIS A 67 4.95 1.35 -5.06
N TYR A 68 5.65 0.38 -4.46
CA TYR A 68 5.49 -1.05 -4.73
C TYR A 68 4.08 -1.59 -4.43
N PHE A 69 3.44 -1.04 -3.39
CA PHE A 69 2.08 -1.38 -2.98
C PHE A 69 1.01 -0.39 -3.50
N ASP A 70 1.29 0.36 -4.58
CA ASP A 70 0.33 1.28 -5.21
C ASP A 70 -0.33 2.28 -4.23
N PHE A 71 0.39 2.83 -3.25
CA PHE A 71 -0.07 3.99 -2.47
C PHE A 71 0.32 5.31 -3.15
N ILE A 72 1.39 5.31 -3.94
CA ILE A 72 1.85 6.46 -4.73
C ILE A 72 2.14 6.03 -6.17
N LYS A 73 2.00 6.96 -7.12
CA LYS A 73 2.24 6.69 -8.55
C LYS A 73 3.68 6.93 -9.00
N ASP A 74 4.41 7.79 -8.30
CA ASP A 74 5.74 8.24 -8.71
C ASP A 74 6.56 8.62 -7.48
N GLU A 75 7.70 7.95 -7.30
CA GLU A 75 8.59 8.13 -6.15
C GLU A 75 9.14 9.56 -6.05
N THR A 76 9.50 10.17 -7.17
CA THR A 76 10.09 11.52 -7.20
C THR A 76 9.04 12.58 -6.89
N ALA A 77 7.83 12.42 -7.43
CA ALA A 77 6.70 13.29 -7.11
C ALA A 77 6.35 13.19 -5.62
N PHE A 78 6.33 11.99 -5.05
CA PHE A 78 6.04 11.83 -3.63
C PHE A 78 7.15 12.38 -2.72
N GLN A 79 8.43 12.19 -3.07
CA GLN A 79 9.52 12.85 -2.35
C GLN A 79 9.34 14.38 -2.36
N TYR A 80 9.00 14.96 -3.51
CA TYR A 80 8.70 16.39 -3.60
C TYR A 80 7.51 16.77 -2.70
N ALA A 81 6.46 15.94 -2.64
CA ALA A 81 5.33 16.18 -1.75
C ALA A 81 5.75 16.18 -0.27
N LEU A 82 6.61 15.25 0.15
CA LEU A 82 7.15 15.22 1.52
C LEU A 82 8.00 16.45 1.85
N GLU A 83 8.78 16.96 0.91
CA GLU A 83 9.62 18.15 1.11
C GLU A 83 8.81 19.45 1.18
N GLN A 84 7.68 19.53 0.45
CA GLN A 84 6.87 20.74 0.35
C GLN A 84 5.67 20.77 1.30
N THR A 85 5.27 19.62 1.84
CA THR A 85 4.21 19.56 2.85
C THR A 85 4.73 20.13 4.16
N LYS A 86 3.88 20.87 4.88
CA LYS A 86 4.30 21.49 6.14
C LYS A 86 4.39 20.44 7.24
N ASP A 87 5.59 20.26 7.77
CA ASP A 87 5.80 19.55 9.02
C ASP A 87 5.40 20.46 10.20
N THR A 88 4.41 20.00 10.95
CA THR A 88 3.89 20.67 12.16
C THR A 88 4.20 19.91 13.43
N ASN A 89 4.77 18.71 13.31
CA ASN A 89 5.14 17.85 14.42
C ASN A 89 6.55 17.29 14.17
N PRO A 90 7.60 18.11 14.36
CA PRO A 90 8.96 17.68 14.11
C PRO A 90 9.28 16.41 14.91
N GLY A 91 9.75 15.40 14.18
CA GLY A 91 9.86 14.04 14.65
C GLY A 91 10.85 13.85 15.80
N ARG A 92 10.76 12.69 16.43
CA ARG A 92 11.51 12.30 17.62
C ARG A 92 12.96 11.91 17.28
N GLU A 93 13.70 11.52 18.32
CA GLU A 93 15.04 10.94 18.14
C GLU A 93 14.94 9.72 17.20
N ASN A 94 15.78 9.69 16.15
CA ASN A 94 15.77 8.72 15.05
C ASN A 94 14.68 8.90 13.97
N ALA A 95 13.98 10.04 13.94
CA ALA A 95 13.11 10.36 12.81
C ALA A 95 13.88 10.40 11.48
N ILE A 96 13.21 9.96 10.42
CA ILE A 96 13.72 9.97 9.06
C ILE A 96 13.65 11.42 8.54
N LYS A 97 14.77 11.96 8.09
CA LYS A 97 14.83 13.34 7.56
C LYS A 97 14.42 13.40 6.09
N VAL A 98 13.63 14.40 5.74
CA VAL A 98 13.24 14.73 4.37
C VAL A 98 13.40 16.24 4.17
N GLY A 99 14.56 16.67 3.66
CA GLY A 99 14.89 18.09 3.58
C GLY A 99 14.88 18.76 4.96
N SER A 100 13.96 19.71 5.18
CA SER A 100 13.73 20.36 6.48
C SER A 100 12.70 19.64 7.36
N ASN A 101 12.02 18.63 6.83
CA ASN A 101 10.93 17.91 7.48
C ASN A 101 11.40 16.57 8.04
N THR A 102 10.54 15.94 8.83
CA THR A 102 10.81 14.68 9.52
C THR A 102 9.62 13.75 9.52
N ILE A 103 9.89 12.45 9.38
CA ILE A 103 8.90 11.37 9.51
C ILE A 103 9.30 10.53 10.73
N ASP A 104 8.38 10.30 11.66
CA ASP A 104 8.67 9.47 12.83
C ASP A 104 8.94 8.01 12.41
N SER A 105 10.03 7.45 12.94
CA SER A 105 10.29 6.02 12.91
C SER A 105 9.69 5.38 14.16
N GLU A 106 9.51 4.05 14.13
CA GLU A 106 8.79 3.31 15.17
C GLU A 106 7.37 3.88 15.37
N ALA A 107 6.71 4.17 14.25
CA ALA A 107 5.40 4.79 14.22
C ALA A 107 4.49 4.09 13.21
N THR A 108 3.20 4.07 13.53
CA THR A 108 2.14 3.54 12.67
C THR A 108 1.33 4.69 12.10
N TYR A 109 0.99 4.58 10.83
CA TYR A 109 0.27 5.58 10.05
C TYR A 109 -0.96 4.93 9.42
N THR A 110 -2.08 5.63 9.44
CA THR A 110 -3.30 5.15 8.76
C THR A 110 -3.40 5.81 7.39
N ILE A 111 -3.17 5.05 6.33
CA ILE A 111 -3.14 5.55 4.94
C ILE A 111 -4.08 4.74 4.05
N SER A 112 -4.42 5.25 2.87
CA SER A 112 -5.25 4.55 1.88
C SER A 112 -4.74 4.84 0.47
N GLN A 113 -4.87 3.88 -0.44
CA GLN A 113 -4.52 4.05 -1.86
C GLN A 113 -5.45 5.03 -2.60
N SER A 114 -6.53 5.47 -1.95
CA SER A 114 -7.41 6.55 -2.42
C SER A 114 -6.97 7.93 -1.96
N MET A 115 -5.86 8.03 -1.23
CA MET A 115 -5.26 9.30 -0.85
C MET A 115 -4.30 9.78 -1.92
N THR A 116 -4.25 11.09 -2.11
CA THR A 116 -3.23 11.74 -2.95
C THR A 116 -1.86 11.67 -2.28
N ALA A 117 -0.80 11.82 -3.07
CA ALA A 117 0.57 11.96 -2.57
C ALA A 117 0.69 13.04 -1.49
N TRP A 118 -0.04 14.14 -1.62
CA TRP A 118 -0.07 15.24 -0.64
C TRP A 118 -0.72 14.83 0.68
N GLN A 119 -1.80 14.07 0.65
CA GLN A 119 -2.48 13.58 1.86
C GLN A 119 -1.63 12.54 2.59
N ILE A 120 -1.00 11.62 1.85
CA ILE A 120 -0.08 10.64 2.44
C ILE A 120 1.13 11.35 3.05
N ALA A 121 1.69 12.36 2.36
CA ALA A 121 2.78 13.16 2.89
C ALA A 121 2.40 13.87 4.19
N ASP A 122 1.21 14.49 4.25
CA ASP A 122 0.71 15.12 5.48
C ASP A 122 0.58 14.12 6.63
N ILE A 123 0.05 12.93 6.36
CA ILE A 123 -0.09 11.87 7.37
C ILE A 123 1.28 11.42 7.89
N LEU A 124 2.24 11.15 7.00
CA LEU A 124 3.57 10.69 7.40
C LEU A 124 4.35 11.73 8.22
N LEU A 125 4.16 13.02 7.92
CA LEU A 125 4.84 14.10 8.64
C LEU A 125 4.17 14.45 9.96
N ASN A 126 2.84 14.33 10.06
CA ASN A 126 2.09 14.95 11.16
C ASN A 126 1.30 13.97 12.04
N GLN A 127 1.09 12.73 11.60
CA GLN A 127 0.07 11.83 12.21
C GLN A 127 0.63 10.45 12.60
N GLY A 128 1.94 10.35 12.86
CA GLY A 128 2.55 9.11 13.33
C GLY A 128 2.14 8.75 14.77
N GLU A 129 1.61 7.55 14.95
CA GLU A 129 1.34 6.99 16.28
C GLU A 129 2.50 6.12 16.73
N TYR A 130 3.23 6.58 17.75
CA TYR A 130 4.39 5.87 18.27
C TYR A 130 4.03 4.45 18.72
N THR A 131 4.69 3.47 18.08
CA THR A 131 4.48 2.05 18.27
C THR A 131 5.84 1.41 18.50
N PRO A 132 6.34 1.39 19.76
CA PRO A 132 7.64 0.82 20.06
C PRO A 132 7.63 -0.69 19.83
N CYS A 133 8.63 -1.20 19.14
CA CYS A 133 8.78 -2.63 18.88
C CYS A 133 9.55 -3.37 19.98
N ASP A 134 9.40 -2.96 21.24
CA ASP A 134 10.14 -3.51 22.38
C ASP A 134 9.91 -5.01 22.60
N HIS A 135 8.80 -5.55 22.06
CA HIS A 135 8.43 -6.96 22.13
C HIS A 135 8.42 -7.66 20.75
N GLY A 136 9.10 -7.07 19.76
CA GLY A 136 9.12 -7.52 18.38
C GLY A 136 8.13 -6.74 17.50
N CYS A 137 8.56 -6.31 16.32
CA CYS A 137 7.65 -5.78 15.31
C CYS A 137 6.93 -6.92 14.59
N PRO A 138 5.72 -6.70 14.05
CA PRO A 138 5.16 -7.60 13.05
C PRO A 138 6.11 -7.78 11.86
N ASP A 139 6.11 -8.96 11.25
CA ASP A 139 6.93 -9.22 10.06
C ASP A 139 6.49 -8.40 8.84
N SER A 140 5.20 -8.05 8.77
CA SER A 140 4.61 -7.17 7.75
C SER A 140 4.56 -5.71 8.20
N PHE A 141 4.84 -4.81 7.26
CA PHE A 141 4.70 -3.35 7.45
C PHE A 141 3.28 -2.85 7.23
N PHE A 142 2.45 -3.65 6.55
CA PHE A 142 1.06 -3.33 6.28
C PHE A 142 0.14 -4.24 7.08
N ASN A 143 -0.87 -3.65 7.70
CA ASN A 143 -1.93 -4.37 8.38
C ASN A 143 -3.30 -3.82 7.95
N PRO A 144 -4.14 -4.62 7.26
CA PRO A 144 -3.87 -5.99 6.80
C PRO A 144 -2.73 -6.09 5.77
N GLU A 145 -2.18 -7.30 5.62
CA GLU A 145 -1.10 -7.56 4.66
C GLU A 145 -1.54 -7.32 3.21
N LEU A 146 -0.60 -6.87 2.38
CA LEU A 146 -0.81 -6.51 0.99
C LEU A 146 0.03 -7.37 0.05
N LEU A 147 -0.54 -7.70 -1.10
CA LEU A 147 0.17 -8.24 -2.25
C LEU A 147 0.86 -7.11 -3.03
N PRO A 148 1.89 -7.41 -3.85
CA PRO A 148 2.46 -6.43 -4.78
C PRO A 148 1.37 -5.77 -5.64
N GLY A 149 1.43 -4.45 -5.81
CA GLY A 149 0.33 -3.66 -6.37
C GLY A 149 -0.77 -3.30 -5.36
N GLY A 150 -0.66 -3.73 -4.10
CA GLY A 150 -1.49 -3.28 -2.98
C GLY A 150 -2.92 -3.84 -2.92
N ASP A 151 -3.17 -4.97 -3.57
CA ASP A 151 -4.36 -5.76 -3.29
C ASP A 151 -4.23 -6.44 -1.92
N LEU A 152 -5.35 -6.64 -1.23
CA LEU A 152 -5.33 -7.33 0.07
C LEU A 152 -4.83 -8.77 -0.10
N ALA A 153 -3.86 -9.16 0.73
CA ALA A 153 -3.48 -10.54 0.82
C ALA A 153 -4.68 -11.37 1.31
N PRO A 154 -4.91 -12.56 0.76
CA PRO A 154 -5.99 -13.42 1.22
C PRO A 154 -5.75 -13.79 2.69
N THR A 155 -6.80 -13.73 3.48
CA THR A 155 -6.74 -14.18 4.88
C THR A 155 -6.39 -15.67 4.92
N LEU A 156 -5.83 -16.16 6.05
CA LEU A 156 -5.58 -17.60 6.23
C LEU A 156 -6.85 -18.43 5.95
N LYS A 157 -8.01 -17.94 6.40
CA LYS A 157 -9.30 -18.61 6.15
C LYS A 157 -9.63 -18.72 4.66
N GLU A 158 -9.36 -17.69 3.86
CA GLU A 158 -9.59 -17.71 2.41
C GLU A 158 -8.58 -18.62 1.71
N LYS A 159 -7.29 -18.47 2.06
CA LYS A 159 -6.19 -19.29 1.52
C LYS A 159 -6.41 -20.79 1.75
N TYR A 160 -6.94 -21.16 2.91
CA TYR A 160 -7.19 -22.54 3.30
C TYR A 160 -8.66 -22.96 3.14
N SER A 161 -9.48 -22.20 2.40
CA SER A 161 -10.90 -22.53 2.16
C SER A 161 -11.14 -23.91 1.50
N TRP A 162 -10.14 -24.42 0.78
CA TRP A 162 -10.15 -25.77 0.18
C TRP A 162 -9.99 -26.90 1.20
N VAL A 163 -9.49 -26.61 2.41
CA VAL A 163 -9.29 -27.59 3.48
C VAL A 163 -10.64 -27.96 4.08
N ASN A 164 -11.12 -29.15 3.77
CA ASN A 164 -12.44 -29.62 4.21
C ASN A 164 -12.39 -30.97 4.94
N THR A 165 -11.27 -31.68 4.83
CA THR A 165 -11.07 -32.99 5.44
C THR A 165 -9.78 -33.05 6.26
N TYR A 166 -9.65 -34.10 7.08
CA TYR A 166 -8.42 -34.40 7.80
C TYR A 166 -7.20 -34.56 6.88
N ASP A 167 -7.37 -35.21 5.73
CA ASP A 167 -6.29 -35.42 4.77
C ASP A 167 -5.88 -34.11 4.08
N ASP A 168 -6.83 -33.22 3.81
CA ASP A 168 -6.53 -31.87 3.32
C ASP A 168 -5.76 -31.06 4.36
N CYS A 169 -6.16 -31.19 5.64
CA CYS A 169 -5.47 -30.51 6.73
C CYS A 169 -4.01 -30.97 6.84
N ILE A 170 -3.71 -32.27 6.72
CA ILE A 170 -2.33 -32.77 6.71
C ILE A 170 -1.53 -32.11 5.57
N LYS A 171 -2.12 -32.00 4.38
CA LYS A 171 -1.47 -31.36 3.22
C LYS A 171 -1.28 -29.86 3.39
N ALA A 172 -2.11 -29.22 4.20
CA ALA A 172 -2.07 -27.79 4.46
C ALA A 172 -0.98 -27.38 5.47
N ILE A 173 -0.45 -28.32 6.25
CA ILE A 173 0.62 -28.05 7.23
C ILE A 173 1.90 -27.62 6.51
N GLY A 174 2.49 -26.52 6.96
CA GLY A 174 3.70 -25.99 6.35
C GLY A 174 4.15 -24.68 6.97
N HIS A 175 4.60 -23.75 6.11
CA HIS A 175 5.15 -22.47 6.52
C HIS A 175 4.18 -21.62 7.36
N ASP A 176 2.88 -21.65 7.02
CA ASP A 176 1.86 -20.85 7.71
C ASP A 176 1.33 -21.52 8.99
N GLY A 177 1.96 -22.63 9.40
CA GLY A 177 1.65 -23.36 10.61
C GLY A 177 0.83 -24.63 10.37
N GLY A 178 -0.09 -24.90 11.29
CA GLY A 178 -0.82 -26.15 11.40
C GLY A 178 -0.07 -27.22 12.19
N GLN A 179 -0.81 -28.15 12.80
CA GLN A 179 -0.26 -29.12 13.72
C GLN A 179 -1.02 -30.44 13.69
N LEU A 180 -0.27 -31.55 13.82
CA LEU A 180 -0.84 -32.87 14.08
C LEU A 180 -0.81 -33.20 15.57
N SER A 181 -1.85 -33.88 16.04
CA SER A 181 -1.85 -34.51 17.35
C SER A 181 -0.66 -35.46 17.48
N SER A 182 -0.02 -35.49 18.64
CA SER A 182 1.14 -36.35 18.89
C SER A 182 0.77 -37.84 18.85
N GLU A 183 1.76 -38.69 18.57
CA GLU A 183 1.57 -40.14 18.58
C GLU A 183 1.17 -40.65 19.98
N GLN A 184 1.67 -40.04 21.05
CA GLN A 184 1.25 -40.35 22.43
C GLN A 184 -0.23 -40.04 22.67
N TYR A 185 -0.73 -38.94 22.10
CA TYR A 185 -2.15 -38.60 22.18
C TYR A 185 -3.01 -39.66 21.47
N PHE A 186 -2.57 -40.10 20.29
CA PHE A 186 -3.23 -41.17 19.54
C PHE A 186 -3.23 -42.49 20.31
N GLN A 187 -2.12 -42.88 20.93
CA GLN A 187 -2.04 -44.11 21.75
C GLN A 187 -3.01 -44.10 22.94
N ARG A 188 -3.28 -42.93 23.53
CA ARG A 188 -4.19 -42.80 24.69
C ARG A 188 -5.66 -42.75 24.31
N THR A 189 -5.99 -42.14 23.16
CA THR A 189 -7.37 -41.80 22.80
C THR A 189 -7.91 -42.58 21.59
N GLY A 190 -7.02 -43.13 20.77
CA GLY A 190 -7.35 -43.70 19.47
C GLY A 190 -7.72 -42.64 18.41
N ILE A 191 -7.54 -41.35 18.70
CA ILE A 191 -7.98 -40.24 17.84
C ILE A 191 -6.76 -39.52 17.25
N ARG A 192 -6.75 -39.33 15.92
CA ARG A 192 -5.83 -38.42 15.25
C ARG A 192 -6.52 -37.10 14.94
N ARG A 193 -5.89 -35.99 15.35
CA ARG A 193 -6.37 -34.63 15.09
C ARG A 193 -5.36 -33.85 14.24
N CYS A 194 -5.88 -32.96 13.43
CA CYS A 194 -5.12 -32.01 12.64
C CYS A 194 -5.72 -30.63 12.84
N VAL A 195 -4.90 -29.66 13.22
CA VAL A 195 -5.28 -28.24 13.27
C VAL A 195 -4.69 -27.60 12.03
N ALA A 196 -5.55 -27.07 11.16
CA ALA A 196 -5.13 -26.37 9.96
C ALA A 196 -4.51 -25.00 10.31
N PRO A 197 -3.71 -24.39 9.40
CA PRO A 197 -3.11 -23.07 9.62
C PRO A 197 -4.13 -21.97 9.96
N ASP A 198 -5.37 -22.09 9.48
CA ASP A 198 -6.46 -21.16 9.78
C ASP A 198 -7.20 -21.47 11.10
N GLY A 199 -6.69 -22.42 11.90
CA GLY A 199 -7.19 -22.77 13.22
C GLY A 199 -8.34 -23.79 13.24
N ARG A 200 -8.85 -24.22 12.08
CA ARG A 200 -9.91 -25.25 12.03
C ARG A 200 -9.35 -26.62 12.41
N GLU A 201 -10.10 -27.36 13.23
CA GLU A 201 -9.71 -28.69 13.69
C GLU A 201 -10.45 -29.80 12.93
N PHE A 202 -9.70 -30.80 12.49
CA PHE A 202 -10.18 -31.97 11.77
C PHE A 202 -9.80 -33.24 12.52
N THR A 203 -10.71 -34.21 12.56
CA THR A 203 -10.49 -35.52 13.19
C THR A 203 -10.52 -36.62 12.14
N GLN A 204 -9.52 -37.49 12.15
CA GLN A 204 -9.46 -38.60 11.20
C GLN A 204 -10.70 -39.50 11.32
N GLY A 205 -11.33 -39.81 10.19
CA GLY A 205 -12.54 -40.64 10.14
C GLY A 205 -13.85 -39.92 10.51
N LYS A 206 -13.82 -38.61 10.77
CA LYS A 206 -15.02 -37.76 10.88
C LYS A 206 -15.06 -36.79 9.70
N GLU A 207 -16.24 -36.59 9.11
CA GLU A 207 -16.42 -35.59 8.06
C GLU A 207 -16.48 -34.17 8.65
N GLY A 208 -15.83 -33.24 7.96
CA GLY A 208 -15.85 -31.81 8.31
C GLY A 208 -14.95 -31.43 9.49
N TRP A 209 -15.01 -30.14 9.83
CA TRP A 209 -14.29 -29.53 10.95
C TRP A 209 -15.23 -29.27 12.14
N SER A 210 -14.67 -29.17 13.34
CA SER A 210 -15.43 -28.92 14.57
C SER A 210 -15.21 -27.49 15.07
N GLU A 211 -16.30 -26.77 15.38
CA GLU A 211 -16.25 -25.48 16.10
C GLU A 211 -15.93 -25.64 17.59
N ILE A 212 -16.21 -26.82 18.14
CA ILE A 212 -15.99 -27.13 19.56
C ILE A 212 -14.60 -27.77 19.67
N PRO A 213 -13.65 -27.14 20.40
CA PRO A 213 -12.40 -27.78 20.75
C PRO A 213 -12.74 -29.06 21.52
N SER A 214 -12.34 -30.20 20.99
CA SER A 214 -12.62 -31.47 21.66
C SER A 214 -11.76 -31.54 22.94
N PRO A 215 -12.32 -32.00 24.07
CA PRO A 215 -11.61 -32.04 25.35
C PRO A 215 -10.31 -32.87 25.31
#